data_AF-A0A969WSI9-F1
#
_entry.id   AF-A0A969WSI9-F1
#
_cell.length_a   1.000
_cell.length_b   1.000
_cell.length_c   1.000
_cell.angle_alpha   90.00
_cell.angle_beta   90.00
_cell.angle_gamma   90.00
#
_symmetry.space_group_name_H-M   'P 1'
#
loop_
_entity.id
_entity.type
_entity.pdbx_description
1 polymer ?
#
loop_
_entity_poly.entity_id
_entity_poly.type
_entity_poly.pdbx_seq_one_letter_code
_entity_poly.pdbx_strand_id
1 'polypeptide(L)' 'MSNIELIIEERAADIGKFMVGRLLPFRQKRMVGPFIYIDHMGPVELSQEENFDVLPHPHIGLSTLTFLFEGSIMHRDTLG' A
#
# COMPACT_ATOMS: atom_id res chain seq x y z
N MET A 1 3.25 30.66 7.38
CA MET A 1 2.31 29.78 8.11
C MET A 1 2.16 28.51 7.31
N SER A 2 2.21 27.34 7.95
CA SER A 2 2.07 26.06 7.26
C SER A 2 0.61 25.88 6.80
N ASN A 3 0.38 25.62 5.51
CA ASN A 3 -0.97 25.37 4.95
C ASN A 3 -1.44 23.93 5.19
N ILE A 4 -1.25 23.40 6.40
CA ILE A 4 -1.72 22.05 6.75
C ILE A 4 -3.19 22.14 7.13
N GLU A 5 -4.05 21.67 6.23
CA GLU A 5 -5.51 21.65 6.43
C GLU A 5 -5.99 20.38 7.16
N LEU A 6 -5.26 19.26 7.03
CA LEU A 6 -5.65 17.97 7.58
C LEU A 6 -4.42 17.09 7.84
N ILE A 7 -4.37 16.49 9.03
CA ILE A 7 -3.43 15.43 9.40
C ILE A 7 -4.25 14.14 9.56
N ILE A 8 -3.79 13.07 8.93
CA ILE A 8 -4.44 11.76 8.96
C ILE A 8 -3.41 10.75 9.48
N GLU A 9 -3.77 10.05 10.55
CA GLU A 9 -3.01 8.88 11.01
C GLU A 9 -3.34 7.69 10.10
N GLU A 10 -2.34 6.85 9.83
CA GLU A 10 -2.58 5.59 9.12
C GLU A 10 -3.49 4.67 9.94
N ARG A 11 -4.28 3.85 9.25
CA ARG A 11 -5.11 2.82 9.89
C ARG A 11 -4.65 1.44 9.47
N ALA A 12 -4.59 0.52 10.43
CA ALA A 12 -4.30 -0.88 10.13
C ALA A 12 -5.35 -1.45 9.16
N ALA A 13 -4.89 -2.02 8.05
CA ALA A 13 -5.71 -2.69 7.07
C ALA A 13 -5.11 -4.06 6.73
N ASP A 14 -5.98 -5.06 6.67
CA ASP A 14 -5.61 -6.42 6.27
C ASP A 14 -5.60 -6.54 4.74
N ILE A 15 -4.53 -7.10 4.18
CA ILE A 15 -4.36 -7.40 2.75
C ILE A 15 -4.09 -8.89 2.49
N GLY A 16 -4.43 -9.76 3.43
CA GLY A 16 -4.27 -11.21 3.36
C GLY A 16 -3.42 -11.71 4.52
N LYS A 17 -2.11 -11.91 4.28
CA LYS A 17 -1.18 -12.36 5.32
C LYS A 17 -0.52 -11.21 6.10
N PHE A 18 -0.81 -9.96 5.74
CA PHE A 18 -0.11 -8.79 6.26
C PHE A 18 -1.07 -7.66 6.62
N MET A 19 -0.67 -6.94 7.66
CA MET A 19 -1.27 -5.65 8.02
C MET A 19 -0.43 -4.52 7.41
N VAL A 20 -1.11 -3.53 6.87
CA VAL A 20 -0.51 -2.32 6.31
C VAL A 20 -1.11 -1.07 6.93
N GLY A 21 -0.36 0.02 6.94
CA GLY A 21 -0.83 1.34 7.30
C GLY A 21 -1.55 2.00 6.12
N ARG A 22 -2.87 1.94 6.06
CA ARG A 22 -3.65 2.56 4.98
C ARG A 22 -3.89 4.04 5.25
N LEU A 23 -3.45 4.90 4.34
CA LEU A 23 -3.68 6.36 4.40
C LEU A 23 -4.83 6.79 3.48
N LEU A 24 -4.83 6.33 2.24
CA LEU A 24 -5.90 6.59 1.27
C LEU A 24 -6.60 5.28 0.87
N PRO A 25 -7.92 5.30 0.64
CA PRO A 25 -8.82 6.47 0.76
C PRO A 25 -9.16 6.78 2.23
N PHE A 26 -9.35 8.05 2.57
CA PHE A 26 -9.91 8.48 3.85
C PHE A 26 -11.27 9.15 3.64
N ARG A 27 -12.20 9.04 4.61
CA ARG A 27 -13.59 9.50 4.41
C ARG A 27 -13.66 10.99 4.04
N GLN A 28 -12.81 11.82 4.65
CA GLN A 28 -12.71 13.26 4.44
C GLN A 28 -11.79 13.64 3.27
N LYS A 29 -10.94 12.72 2.79
CA LYS A 29 -9.99 12.94 1.70
C LYS A 29 -9.79 11.63 0.93
N ARG A 30 -10.54 11.44 -0.14
CA ARG A 30 -10.49 10.19 -0.92
C ARG A 30 -9.30 10.12 -1.88
N MET A 31 -8.79 11.27 -2.30
CA MET A 31 -7.68 11.38 -3.26
C MET A 31 -6.85 12.64 -3.01
N VAL A 32 -5.61 12.61 -3.47
CA VAL A 32 -4.69 13.75 -3.51
C VAL A 32 -4.11 13.80 -4.93
N GLY A 33 -4.60 14.73 -5.76
CA GLY A 33 -4.26 14.72 -7.19
C GLY A 33 -4.58 13.34 -7.82
N PRO A 34 -3.63 12.67 -8.50
CA PRO A 34 -3.85 11.34 -9.09
C PRO A 34 -3.77 10.18 -8.09
N PHE A 35 -3.36 10.43 -6.83
CA PHE A 35 -3.20 9.37 -5.83
C PHE A 35 -4.54 9.06 -5.18
N ILE A 36 -5.06 7.86 -5.44
CA ILE A 36 -6.37 7.39 -4.94
C ILE A 36 -6.26 6.31 -3.86
N TYR A 37 -5.08 5.76 -3.67
CA TYR A 37 -4.80 4.64 -2.77
C TYR A 37 -3.36 4.70 -2.31
N ILE A 38 -3.13 4.57 -1.00
CA ILE A 38 -1.78 4.57 -0.40
C ILE A 38 -1.83 3.64 0.80
N ASP A 39 -1.04 2.58 0.72
CA ASP A 39 -0.70 1.69 1.83
C ASP A 39 0.80 1.82 2.13
N HIS A 40 1.12 1.94 3.41
CA HIS A 40 2.46 1.86 3.95
C HIS A 40 2.70 0.43 4.45
N MET A 41 3.69 -0.24 3.87
CA MET A 41 4.01 -1.65 4.16
C MET A 41 5.22 -1.72 5.09
N GLY A 42 5.04 -2.26 6.30
CA GLY A 42 6.10 -2.42 7.29
C GLY A 42 6.40 -1.13 8.08
N PRO A 43 7.58 -1.05 8.73
CA PRO A 43 8.64 -2.07 8.74
C PRO A 43 8.16 -3.38 9.36
N VAL A 44 8.57 -4.51 8.76
CA VAL A 44 8.27 -5.85 9.27
C VAL A 44 9.49 -6.73 9.04
N GLU A 45 9.85 -7.54 10.03
CA GLU A 45 10.87 -8.55 9.91
C GLU A 45 10.18 -9.89 9.65
N LEU A 46 10.53 -10.54 8.54
CA LEU A 46 9.99 -11.85 8.16
C LEU A 46 11.00 -12.93 8.48
N SER A 47 10.55 -14.02 9.10
CA SER A 47 11.35 -15.22 9.27
C SER A 47 11.57 -15.94 7.93
N GLN A 48 12.50 -16.89 7.90
CA GLN A 48 12.78 -17.67 6.68
C GLN A 48 11.58 -18.51 6.18
N GLU A 49 10.58 -18.73 7.03
CA GLU A 49 9.38 -19.52 6.74
C GLU A 49 8.21 -18.64 6.29
N GLU A 50 8.35 -17.31 6.37
CA GLU A 50 7.31 -16.34 6.03
C GLU A 50 7.56 -15.71 4.67
N ASN A 51 6.49 -15.54 3.90
CA ASN A 51 6.53 -14.86 2.59
C ASN A 51 5.49 -13.76 2.54
N PHE A 52 5.90 -12.62 1.95
CA PHE A 52 4.99 -11.56 1.58
C PHE A 52 4.23 -11.91 0.29
N ASP A 53 3.12 -12.63 0.43
CA ASP A 53 2.30 -13.07 -0.70
C ASP A 53 1.03 -12.22 -0.83
N VAL A 54 0.91 -11.54 -1.97
CA VAL A 54 -0.36 -11.01 -2.45
C VAL A 54 -0.81 -11.88 -3.62
N LEU A 55 -1.94 -12.58 -3.44
CA LEU A 55 -2.46 -13.51 -4.43
C LEU A 55 -2.88 -12.81 -5.73
N PRO A 56 -3.02 -13.54 -6.85
CA PRO A 56 -3.45 -12.97 -8.13
C PRO A 56 -4.75 -12.17 -8.00
N HIS A 57 -4.74 -10.93 -8.49
CA HIS A 57 -5.89 -10.03 -8.46
C HIS A 57 -5.87 -9.06 -9.64
N PRO A 58 -7.04 -8.63 -10.16
CA PRO A 58 -7.12 -7.70 -11.28
C PRO A 58 -7.07 -6.23 -10.84
N HIS A 59 -6.64 -5.36 -11.76
CA HIS A 59 -6.81 -3.90 -11.68
C HIS A 59 -7.35 -3.36 -13.00
N ILE A 60 -8.14 -2.28 -12.96
CA ILE A 60 -8.65 -1.58 -14.15
C ILE A 60 -8.58 -0.07 -13.91
N GLY A 61 -8.23 0.70 -14.95
CA GLY A 61 -8.32 2.16 -14.93
C GLY A 61 -7.36 2.86 -13.95
N LEU A 62 -6.27 2.19 -13.56
CA LEU A 62 -5.27 2.71 -12.63
C LEU A 62 -3.87 2.15 -12.94
N SER A 63 -2.87 2.75 -12.30
CA SER A 63 -1.50 2.24 -12.24
C SER A 63 -1.10 2.07 -10.77
N THR A 64 -0.48 0.93 -10.46
CA THR A 64 0.09 0.66 -9.13
C THR A 64 1.55 1.09 -9.11
N LEU A 65 1.95 1.81 -8.05
CA LEU A 65 3.35 2.16 -7.80
C LEU A 65 3.76 1.59 -6.45
N THR A 66 4.75 0.70 -6.48
CA THR A 66 5.39 0.15 -5.27
C THR A 66 6.75 0.80 -5.13
N PHE A 67 6.97 1.54 -4.04
CA PHE A 67 8.25 2.16 -3.74
C PHE A 67 8.90 1.42 -2.56
N LEU A 68 9.91 0.60 -2.85
CA LEU A 68 10.53 -0.29 -1.86
C LEU A 68 11.67 0.43 -1.13
N PHE A 69 11.53 0.58 0.18
CA PHE A 69 12.57 1.16 1.03
C PHE A 69 13.65 0.14 1.42
N GLU A 70 13.24 -1.08 1.79
CA GLU A 70 14.12 -2.17 2.24
C GLU A 70 13.55 -3.54 1.83
N GLY A 71 14.42 -4.54 1.68
CA GLY A 71 14.05 -5.91 1.32
C GLY A 71 13.98 -6.18 -0.18
N SER A 72 13.13 -7.12 -0.58
CA SER A 72 12.91 -7.49 -1.99
C SER A 72 11.47 -7.95 -2.23
N ILE A 73 10.90 -7.59 -3.38
CA ILE A 73 9.57 -8.04 -3.81
C ILE A 73 9.67 -8.54 -5.25
N MET A 74 9.01 -9.67 -5.54
CA MET A 74 8.79 -10.16 -6.90
C MET A 74 7.37 -9.82 -7.35
N HIS A 75 7.24 -9.23 -8.53
CA HIS A 75 5.95 -9.01 -9.18
C HIS A 75 5.86 -9.91 -10.42
N ARG A 76 4.70 -10.54 -10.61
CA ARG A 76 4.36 -11.31 -11.80
C ARG A 76 2.92 -11.00 -12.18
N ASP A 77 2.69 -10.75 -13.46
CA ASP A 77 1.35 -10.48 -13.98
C ASP A 77 0.97 -11.45 -15.10
N THR A 78 -0.18 -11.19 -15.74
CA THR A 78 -0.73 -12.05 -16.79
C THR A 78 0.01 -11.95 -18.13
N LEU A 79 0.91 -10.98 -18.30
CA LEU A 79 1.69 -10.75 -19.52
C LEU A 79 3.10 -11.38 -19.45
N GLY A 80 3.55 -11.82 -18.27
CA GLY A 80 4.87 -12.44 -18.08
C GLY A 80 5.52 -12.00 -16.79
#